data_AF-A0A950VI40-F1
#
_entry.id   AF-A0A950VI40-F1
#
_cell.length_a   1.000
_cell.length_b   1.000
_cell.length_c   1.000
_cell.angle_alpha   90.00
_cell.angle_beta   90.00
_cell.angle_gamma   90.00
#
_symmetry.space_group_name_H-M   'P 1'
#
loop_
_entity.id
_entity.type
_entity.pdbx_description
1 polymer ?
#
loop_
_entity_poly.entity_id
_entity_poly.type
_entity_poly.pdbx_seq_one_letter_code
_entity_poly.pdbx_strand_id
1 'polypeptide(L)'
;MHLIVPALPATAQALGVSASAIQLTITLYLIGLAAGQLLYGPLSDRFGRRPVLIGGLALFTAAGALTALAPTASTLIAARV
;
A
#
# COMPACT_ATOMS: atom_id res chain seq x y z
N MET A 1 -2.62 -8.76 -3.61
CA MET A 1 -3.59 -8.03 -4.47
C MET A 1 -4.94 -8.74 -4.60
N HIS A 2 -5.03 -10.06 -4.71
CA HIS A 2 -6.32 -10.77 -4.91
C HIS A 2 -7.38 -10.54 -3.83
N LEU A 3 -6.98 -10.23 -2.59
CA LEU A 3 -7.92 -10.02 -1.49
C LEU A 3 -8.75 -8.73 -1.62
N ILE A 4 -8.20 -7.66 -2.23
CA ILE A 4 -8.87 -6.35 -2.22
C ILE A 4 -9.74 -6.08 -3.45
N VAL A 5 -9.43 -6.73 -4.59
CA VAL A 5 -10.15 -6.53 -5.85
C VAL A 5 -11.67 -6.68 -5.72
N PRO A 6 -12.22 -7.74 -5.09
CA PRO A 6 -13.68 -7.87 -4.91
C PRO A 6 -14.24 -6.87 -3.89
N ALA A 7 -13.41 -6.33 -2.99
CA ALA A 7 -13.83 -5.37 -1.97
C ALA A 7 -13.86 -3.91 -2.48
N LEU A 8 -13.18 -3.60 -3.60
CA LEU A 8 -13.09 -2.22 -4.13
C LEU A 8 -14.45 -1.55 -4.39
N PRO A 9 -15.45 -2.23 -4.98
CA PRO A 9 -16.78 -1.62 -5.19
C PRO A 9 -17.46 -1.26 -3.87
N ALA A 10 -17.36 -2.13 -2.87
CA ALA A 10 -17.92 -1.89 -1.54
C ALA A 10 -17.21 -0.74 -0.83
N THR A 11 -15.87 -0.66 -0.92
CA THR A 11 -15.07 0.43 -0.36
C THR A 11 -15.37 1.77 -1.04
N ALA A 12 -15.58 1.78 -2.37
CA ALA A 12 -15.96 2.98 -3.11
C ALA A 12 -17.32 3.52 -2.66
N GLN A 13 -18.31 2.62 -2.48
CA GLN A 13 -19.63 3.00 -1.95
C GLN A 13 -19.55 3.49 -0.51
N ALA A 14 -18.81 2.79 0.36
CA ALA A 14 -18.67 3.15 1.78
C ALA A 14 -17.99 4.52 1.97
N LEU A 15 -17.10 4.91 1.05
CA LEU A 15 -16.40 6.19 1.09
C LEU A 15 -17.02 7.26 0.17
N GLY A 16 -18.12 6.95 -0.52
CA GLY A 16 -18.83 7.88 -1.41
C GLY A 16 -17.99 8.37 -2.60
N VAL A 17 -17.02 7.57 -3.08
CA VAL A 17 -16.11 7.96 -4.17
C VAL A 17 -16.38 7.18 -5.46
N SER A 18 -15.95 7.75 -6.58
CA SER A 18 -16.08 7.10 -7.89
C SER A 18 -15.23 5.83 -7.97
N ALA A 19 -15.64 4.89 -8.83
CA ALA A 19 -14.86 3.69 -9.13
C ALA A 19 -13.46 4.04 -9.67
N SER A 20 -13.31 5.13 -10.44
CA SER A 20 -12.00 5.58 -10.91
C SER A 20 -11.07 6.02 -9.77
N ALA A 21 -11.60 6.68 -8.74
CA ALA A 21 -10.82 7.11 -7.58
C ALA A 21 -10.33 5.92 -6.76
N ILE A 22 -11.18 4.89 -6.55
CA ILE A 22 -10.76 3.67 -5.83
C ILE A 22 -9.78 2.82 -6.66
N GLN A 23 -9.80 2.92 -7.98
CA GLN A 23 -8.88 2.20 -8.86
C GLN A 23 -7.46 2.76 -8.77
N LEU A 24 -7.31 4.05 -8.45
CA LEU A 24 -6.02 4.70 -8.22
C LEU A 24 -5.18 3.98 -7.16
N THR A 25 -5.85 3.38 -6.16
CA THR A 25 -5.20 2.59 -5.09
C THR A 25 -4.41 1.39 -5.63
N ILE A 26 -4.88 0.75 -6.72
CA ILE A 26 -4.15 -0.34 -7.38
C ILE A 26 -2.92 0.22 -8.09
N THR A 27 -3.10 1.29 -8.86
CA THR A 27 -2.00 1.93 -9.61
C THR A 27 -0.88 2.39 -8.68
N LEU A 28 -1.24 3.06 -7.59
CA LEU A 28 -0.29 3.52 -6.58
C LEU A 28 0.43 2.38 -5.88
N TYR A 29 -0.27 1.30 -5.54
CA TYR A 29 0.36 0.09 -5.00
C TYR A 29 1.41 -0.49 -5.97
N LEU A 30 1.12 -0.53 -7.27
CA LEU A 30 2.06 -1.04 -8.27
C LEU A 30 3.29 -0.14 -8.41
N ILE A 31 3.10 1.19 -8.35
CA ILE A 31 4.21 2.15 -8.35
C ILE A 31 5.09 1.97 -7.11
N GLY A 32 4.47 1.88 -5.93
CA GLY A 32 5.19 1.62 -4.67
C GLY A 32 5.93 0.29 -4.70
N LEU A 33 5.32 -0.75 -5.27
CA LEU A 33 5.96 -2.06 -5.46
C LEU A 33 7.18 -1.95 -6.39
N ALA A 34 7.06 -1.28 -7.53
CA ALA A 34 8.16 -1.10 -8.47
C ALA A 34 9.32 -0.31 -7.84
N ALA A 35 9.03 0.78 -7.14
CA ALA A 35 10.02 1.56 -6.42
C ALA A 35 10.68 0.73 -5.29
N GLY A 36 9.87 0.00 -4.52
CA GLY A 36 10.34 -0.89 -3.47
C GLY A 36 11.27 -2.00 -4.00
N GLN A 37 10.93 -2.61 -5.14
CA GLN A 37 11.77 -3.63 -5.79
C GLN A 37 13.13 -3.08 -6.22
N LEU A 38 13.17 -1.86 -6.76
CA LEU A 38 14.41 -1.20 -7.15
C LEU A 38 15.32 -0.90 -5.95
N LEU A 39 14.72 -0.45 -4.85
CA LEU A 39 15.45 -0.10 -3.61
C LEU A 39 15.87 -1.33 -2.81
N TYR A 40 15.05 -2.38 -2.80
CA TYR A 40 15.24 -3.55 -1.94
C TYR A 40 16.56 -4.28 -2.21
N GLY A 41 16.97 -4.41 -3.47
CA GLY A 41 18.24 -5.08 -3.84
C GLY A 41 19.47 -4.41 -3.21
N PRO A 42 19.77 -3.15 -3.56
CA PRO A 42 20.91 -2.41 -3.00
C PRO A 42 20.88 -2.29 -1.47
N LEU A 43 19.69 -2.09 -0.87
CA LEU A 43 19.53 -2.04 0.59
C LEU A 43 19.83 -3.40 1.24
N SER A 44 19.29 -4.48 0.69
CA SER A 44 19.51 -5.85 1.17
C SER A 44 20.98 -6.26 1.09
N ASP A 45 21.67 -5.86 0.02
CA ASP A 45 23.08 -6.19 -0.18
C ASP A 45 23.99 -5.37 0.75
N ARG A 46 23.62 -4.12 1.06
CA ARG A 46 24.41 -3.23 1.94
C ARG A 46 24.20 -3.50 3.44
N PHE A 47 22.96 -3.72 3.87
CA PHE A 47 22.60 -3.84 5.29
C PHE A 47 22.35 -5.29 5.72
N GLY A 48 22.42 -6.24 4.78
CA GLY A 48 22.08 -7.63 5.00
C GLY A 48 20.57 -7.87 4.95
N ARG A 49 20.20 -9.12 4.62
CA ARG A 49 18.80 -9.51 4.36
C ARG A 49 17.88 -9.34 5.57
N ARG A 50 18.35 -9.67 6.78
CA ARG A 50 17.49 -9.71 7.99
C ARG A 50 17.03 -8.33 8.45
N PRO A 51 17.88 -7.30 8.60
CA PRO A 51 17.43 -5.95 8.98
C PRO A 51 16.48 -5.34 7.95
N VAL A 52 16.72 -5.57 6.66
CA VAL A 52 15.90 -5.03 5.58
C VAL A 52 14.51 -5.70 5.55
N LEU A 53 14.44 -7.01 5.76
CA LEU A 53 13.15 -7.71 5.89
C LEU A 53 12.33 -7.20 7.08
N ILE A 54 12.97 -7.03 8.24
CA ILE A 54 12.27 -6.52 9.44
C ILE A 54 11.81 -5.08 9.23
N GLY A 55 12.63 -4.23 8.61
CA GLY A 55 12.25 -2.85 8.27
C GLY A 55 11.07 -2.78 7.30
N GLY A 56 11.09 -3.60 6.25
CA GLY A 56 9.97 -3.72 5.32
C GLY A 56 8.69 -4.23 5.97
N LEU A 57 8.81 -5.20 6.89
CA LEU A 57 7.66 -5.72 7.64
C LEU A 57 7.08 -4.65 8.59
N ALA A 58 7.94 -3.91 9.28
CA ALA A 58 7.51 -2.81 10.15
C ALA A 58 6.79 -1.71 9.36
N LEU A 59 7.31 -1.34 8.19
CA LEU A 59 6.66 -0.40 7.28
C LEU A 59 5.29 -0.91 6.82
N PHE A 60 5.21 -2.18 6.44
CA PHE A 60 3.94 -2.81 6.03
C PHE A 60 2.91 -2.79 7.17
N THR A 61 3.31 -3.11 8.40
CA THR A 61 2.43 -3.05 9.57
C THR A 61 1.95 -1.62 9.83
N ALA A 62 2.83 -0.63 9.77
CA ALA A 62 2.48 0.77 9.98
C ALA A 62 1.50 1.29 8.91
N ALA A 63 1.76 1.00 7.63
CA ALA A 63 0.86 1.36 6.53
C ALA A 63 -0.52 0.69 6.66
N GLY A 64 -0.54 -0.57 7.10
CA GLY A 64 -1.78 -1.29 7.41
C GLY A 64 -2.59 -0.62 8.53
N ALA A 65 -1.92 -0.20 9.61
CA ALA A 65 -2.56 0.53 10.71
C ALA A 65 -3.11 1.90 10.27
N LEU A 66 -2.34 2.65 9.48
CA LEU A 66 -2.79 3.93 8.91
C LEU A 66 -3.99 3.75 7.98
N THR A 67 -4.00 2.69 7.18
CA THR A 67 -5.14 2.35 6.32
C THR A 67 -6.38 1.97 7.13
N ALA A 68 -6.22 1.21 8.23
CA ALA A 68 -7.33 0.83 9.10
C ALA A 68 -7.98 2.03 9.80
N LEU A 69 -7.20 3.08 10.05
CA LEU A 69 -7.64 4.31 10.70
C LEU A 69 -8.06 5.39 9.70
N ALA A 70 -8.03 5.14 8.38
CA ALA A 70 -8.26 6.15 7.35
C ALA A 70 -9.72 6.64 7.35
N PRO A 71 -9.99 7.91 7.69
CA PRO A 71 -11.36 8.43 7.75
C PRO A 71 -11.92 8.85 6.38
N THR A 72 -11.07 9.01 5.37
CA THR A 72 -11.47 9.50 4.04
C THR A 72 -10.77 8.74 2.92
N ALA A 73 -11.36 8.73 1.73
CA ALA A 73 -10.76 8.11 0.56
C ALA A 73 -9.37 8.67 0.21
N SER A 74 -9.13 9.97 0.38
CA SER A 74 -7.82 10.58 0.14
C SER A 74 -6.75 10.06 1.11
N THR A 75 -7.07 9.94 2.40
CA THR A 75 -6.16 9.33 3.40
C THR A 75 -5.94 7.85 3.14
N LEU A 76 -6.96 7.12 2.69
CA LEU A 76 -6.83 5.72 2.30
C LEU A 76 -5.94 5.53 1.07
N ILE A 77 -6.07 6.41 0.08
CA ILE A 77 -5.23 6.42 -1.13
C ILE A 77 -3.78 6.77 -0.78
N ALA A 78 -3.56 7.75 0.10
CA ALA A 78 -2.23 8.16 0.53
C ALA A 78 -1.53 7.09 1.38
N ALA A 79 -2.25 6.41 2.28
CA ALA A 79 -1.69 5.36 3.15
C ALA A 79 -1.32 4.06 2.41
N ARG A 80 -1.63 3.97 1.11
CA ARG A 80 -1.39 2.78 0.27
C ARG A 80 -0.11 2.84 -0.53
N VAL A 81 0.60 3.97 -0.48
CA VAL A 81 1.95 4.19 -1.01
C VAL A 81 2.94 4.15 0.14
#